data_AF-A0A6B3FDN5-F1
#
_entry.id   AF-A0A6B3FDN5-F1
#
_cell.length_a   1.000
_cell.length_b   1.000
_cell.length_c   1.000
_cell.angle_alpha   90.00
_cell.angle_beta   90.00
_cell.angle_gamma   90.00
#
_symmetry.space_group_name_H-M   'P 1'
#
loop_
_entity.id
_entity.type
_entity.pdbx_description
1 polymer ?
#
loop_
_entity_poly.entity_id
_entity_poly.type
_entity_poly.pdbx_seq_one_letter_code
_entity_poly.pdbx_strand_id
1 'polypeptide(L)' 'MADEIQSGLGRTGRTFACEHEGVVPDVYILGKALGGGVVPVSAVVADWDVLGVFRPGEHGSTFGGNPLACAVAIEVIALL' A
#
# COMPACT_ATOMS: atom_id res chain seq x y z
N MET A 1 -5.52 9.62 -7.57
CA MET A 1 -4.86 9.00 -6.40
C MET A 1 -5.90 8.78 -5.30
N ALA A 2 -5.93 7.60 -4.68
CA ALA A 2 -6.76 7.28 -3.51
C ALA A 2 -5.86 7.01 -2.28
N ASP A 3 -6.09 7.77 -1.20
CA ASP A 3 -5.47 7.49 0.09
C ASP A 3 -6.32 6.49 0.86
N GLU A 4 -5.83 5.26 0.93
CA GLU A 4 -6.48 4.12 1.56
C GLU A 4 -5.72 3.69 2.84
N ILE A 5 -4.84 4.55 3.38
CA ILE A 5 -4.06 4.25 4.59
C ILE A 5 -4.99 3.88 5.76
N GLN A 6 -6.13 4.55 5.88
CA GLN A 6 -7.11 4.28 6.94
C GLN A 6 -8.30 3.43 6.48
N SER A 7 -8.80 3.70 5.27
CA SER A 7 -10.07 3.19 4.76
C SER A 7 -9.94 1.86 4.02
N GLY A 8 -8.75 1.52 3.55
CA GLY A 8 -8.48 0.29 2.83
C GLY A 8 -8.28 -0.90 3.76
N LEU A 9 -7.84 -1.99 3.16
CA LEU A 9 -7.49 -3.26 3.80
C LEU A 9 -8.64 -3.79 4.68
N GLY A 10 -9.85 -3.82 4.12
CA GLY A 10 -11.02 -4.40 4.76
C GLY A 10 -11.76 -3.49 5.75
N ARG A 11 -11.22 -2.30 6.08
CA ARG A 11 -11.81 -1.41 7.11
C ARG A 11 -13.25 -1.03 6.84
N THR A 12 -13.61 -0.86 5.57
CA THR A 12 -14.95 -0.42 5.13
C THR A 12 -15.82 -1.58 4.62
N GLY A 13 -15.40 -2.84 4.84
CA GLY A 13 -16.10 -4.03 4.34
C GLY A 13 -15.76 -4.40 2.88
N ARG A 14 -14.83 -3.67 2.26
CA ARG A 14 -14.20 -3.96 0.96
C ARG A 14 -12.69 -3.89 1.11
N THR A 15 -11.94 -4.50 0.19
CA THR A 15 -10.47 -4.46 0.23
C THR A 15 -9.99 -3.02 0.07
N PHE A 16 -10.50 -2.30 -0.92
CA PHE A 16 -10.32 -0.85 -1.04
C PHE A 16 -11.66 -0.14 -0.86
N ALA A 17 -11.68 0.99 -0.16
CA ALA A 17 -12.91 1.75 0.02
C ALA A 17 -13.42 2.34 -1.30
N CYS A 18 -12.53 2.67 -2.25
CA CYS A 18 -12.91 3.17 -3.57
C CYS A 18 -13.76 2.18 -4.39
N GLU A 19 -13.76 0.89 -4.03
CA GLU A 19 -14.64 -0.13 -4.63
C GLU A 19 -16.12 0.16 -4.41
N HIS A 20 -16.48 0.84 -3.30
CA HIS A 20 -17.87 1.23 -3.05
C HIS A 20 -18.40 2.22 -4.09
N GLU A 21 -17.50 3.01 -4.70
CA GLU A 21 -17.80 3.98 -5.75
C GLU A 21 -17.55 3.41 -7.16
N GLY A 22 -17.07 2.17 -7.27
CA GLY A 22 -16.71 1.56 -8.56
C GLY A 22 -15.54 2.24 -9.27
N VAL A 23 -14.65 2.90 -8.51
CA VAL A 23 -13.52 3.67 -9.06
C VAL A 23 -12.22 2.87 -8.99
N VAL A 24 -11.44 2.91 -10.07
CA VAL A 24 -10.05 2.42 -10.13
C VAL A 24 -9.12 3.65 -10.17
N PRO A 25 -8.48 4.03 -9.05
CA PRO A 25 -7.54 5.15 -9.02
C PRO A 25 -6.21 4.79 -9.69
N ASP A 26 -5.55 5.79 -10.30
CA ASP A 26 -4.23 5.61 -10.92
C ASP A 26 -3.13 5.28 -9.89
N VAL A 27 -3.31 5.69 -8.62
CA VAL A 27 -2.37 5.45 -7.52
C VAL A 27 -3.13 5.15 -6.24
N TYR A 28 -2.72 4.13 -5.52
CA TYR A 28 -3.16 3.79 -4.18
C TYR A 28 -2.08 4.10 -3.14
N ILE A 29 -2.47 4.68 -2.01
CA ILE A 29 -1.60 4.86 -0.85
C ILE A 29 -2.08 3.96 0.29
N LEU A 30 -1.21 3.08 0.78
CA LEU A 30 -1.52 2.06 1.77
C LEU A 30 -0.58 2.15 2.98
N GLY A 31 -1.06 1.71 4.15
CA GLY A 31 -0.30 1.71 5.39
C GLY A 31 -1.14 1.19 6.55
N LYS A 32 -0.85 1.64 7.78
CA LYS A 32 -1.54 1.26 9.03
C LYS A 32 -1.77 -0.25 9.14
N ALA A 33 -2.96 -0.72 8.74
CA ALA A 33 -3.34 -2.12 8.79
C ALA A 33 -2.38 -3.02 7.99
N LEU A 34 -1.70 -2.51 6.97
CA LEU A 34 -0.70 -3.24 6.19
C LEU A 34 0.41 -3.83 7.06
N GLY A 35 0.75 -3.17 8.17
CA GLY A 35 1.74 -3.67 9.13
C GLY A 35 1.18 -4.60 10.19
N GLY A 36 -0.12 -4.90 10.16
CA GLY A 36 -0.81 -5.70 11.16
C GLY A 36 -0.73 -5.14 12.59
N GLY A 37 -0.30 -3.89 12.76
CA GLY A 37 0.06 -3.33 14.06
C GLY A 37 1.38 -3.87 14.65
N VAL A 38 2.12 -4.71 13.91
CA VAL A 38 3.36 -5.37 14.35
C VAL A 38 4.59 -4.55 13.98
N VAL A 39 4.67 -4.07 12.73
CA VAL A 39 5.81 -3.30 12.21
C VAL A 39 5.34 -2.16 11.30
N PRO A 40 6.03 -0.99 11.28
CA PRO A 40 5.70 0.09 10.35
C PRO A 40 5.97 -0.33 8.90
N VAL A 41 4.94 -0.25 8.06
CA VAL A 41 5.04 -0.44 6.62
C VAL A 41 3.96 0.36 5.90
N SER A 42 4.33 0.92 4.75
CA SER A 42 3.44 1.62 3.83
C SER A 42 3.79 1.24 2.39
N ALA A 43 2.87 1.49 1.47
CA ALA A 43 3.08 1.26 0.05
C ALA A 43 2.43 2.38 -0.78
N VAL A 44 3.09 2.72 -1.89
CA VAL A 44 2.52 3.49 -3.00
C VAL A 44 2.44 2.53 -4.17
N VAL A 45 1.24 2.28 -4.69
CA VAL A 45 0.99 1.29 -5.74
C VAL A 45 0.39 2.01 -6.94
N ALA A 46 1.01 1.84 -8.11
CA ALA A 46 0.55 2.41 -9.37
C ALA A 46 1.15 1.60 -10.54
N ASP A 47 0.64 1.86 -11.74
CA ASP A 47 1.21 1.33 -12.97
C ASP A 47 2.61 1.90 -13.28
N TRP A 48 3.35 1.22 -14.16
CA TRP A 48 4.73 1.57 -14.50
C TRP A 48 4.85 2.92 -15.22
N ASP A 49 3.87 3.30 -16.02
CA ASP A 49 3.84 4.62 -16.67
C ASP A 49 3.70 5.78 -15.65
N VAL A 50 3.17 5.50 -14.46
CA VAL A 50 3.11 6.44 -13.33
C VAL A 50 4.37 6.38 -12.46
N LEU A 51 4.80 5.19 -12.00
CA LEU A 51 5.94 5.05 -11.09
C LEU A 51 7.32 5.05 -11.77
N GLY A 52 7.37 4.77 -13.07
CA GLY A 52 8.60 4.67 -13.87
C GLY A 52 9.33 6.00 -14.08
N VAL A 53 8.83 7.09 -13.50
CA VAL A 53 9.49 8.39 -13.48
C VAL A 53 10.72 8.42 -12.57
N PHE A 54 10.77 7.55 -11.54
CA PHE A 54 11.89 7.49 -10.60
C PHE A 54 13.07 6.71 -11.19
N ARG A 55 14.26 7.30 -11.09
CA ARG A 55 15.53 6.66 -11.48
C ARG A 55 16.34 6.25 -10.24
N PRO A 56 17.31 5.33 -10.40
CA PRO A 56 18.20 4.96 -9.31
C PRO A 56 18.86 6.18 -8.65
N GLY A 57 18.65 6.33 -7.35
CA GLY A 57 19.20 7.44 -6.55
C GLY A 57 18.25 8.63 -6.31
N GLU A 58 17.09 8.69 -6.97
CA GLU A 58 16.14 9.83 -6.82
C GLU A 58 15.16 9.66 -5.66
N HIS A 59 14.85 8.42 -5.27
CA HIS A 59 13.91 8.11 -4.20
C HIS A 59 14.39 6.88 -3.40
N GLY A 60 14.19 6.89 -2.09
CA GLY A 60 14.60 5.79 -1.22
C GLY A 60 14.33 6.04 0.26
N SER A 61 14.46 4.97 1.05
CA SER A 61 14.34 5.00 2.51
C SER A 61 15.17 3.88 3.10
N THR A 62 15.90 4.14 4.19
CA THR A 62 16.78 3.16 4.85
C THR A 62 16.03 1.88 5.27
N PHE A 63 14.79 2.03 5.74
CA PHE A 63 13.96 0.90 6.17
C PHE A 63 12.83 0.56 5.18
N GLY A 64 12.72 1.30 4.08
CA GLY A 64 11.72 1.03 3.04
C GLY A 64 12.00 -0.32 2.38
N GLY A 65 10.97 -1.16 2.28
CA GLY A 65 11.10 -2.49 1.66
C GLY A 65 11.97 -3.48 2.44
N ASN A 66 12.16 -3.27 3.76
CA ASN A 66 12.93 -4.22 4.56
C ASN A 66 12.23 -5.60 4.62
N PRO A 67 12.98 -6.72 4.67
CA PRO A 67 12.40 -8.07 4.55
C PRO A 67 11.37 -8.43 5.64
N LEU A 68 11.54 -7.94 6.86
CA LEU A 68 10.62 -8.20 7.97
C LEU A 68 9.26 -7.53 7.73
N ALA A 69 9.28 -6.25 7.34
CA ALA A 69 8.07 -5.51 7.00
C ALA A 69 7.34 -6.14 5.80
N CYS A 70 8.07 -6.59 4.78
CA CYS A 70 7.49 -7.28 3.63
C CYS A 70 6.83 -8.61 4.02
N ALA A 71 7.47 -9.43 4.86
CA ALA A 71 6.91 -10.69 5.31
C ALA A 71 5.59 -10.48 6.09
N VAL A 72 5.56 -9.51 7.01
CA VAL A 72 4.34 -9.16 7.75
C VAL A 72 3.25 -8.65 6.81
N ALA A 73 3.59 -7.77 5.87
CA ALA A 73 2.62 -7.23 4.92
C ALA A 73 1.99 -8.31 4.02
N ILE A 74 2.79 -9.29 3.57
CA ILE A 74 2.29 -10.41 2.76
C ILE A 74 1.30 -11.25 3.56
N GLU A 75 1.61 -11.58 4.81
CA GLU A 75 0.69 -12.33 5.67
C GLU A 75 -0.60 -11.55 5.95
N VAL A 76 -0.51 -10.23 6.18
CA VAL A 76 -1.71 -9.38 6.33
C VAL A 76 -2.57 -9.41 5.08
N ILE A 77 -1.97 -9.29 3.89
CA ILE A 77 -2.69 -9.31 2.61
C ILE A 77 -3.37 -10.66 2.39
N ALA A 78 -2.73 -11.77 2.77
CA ALA A 78 -3.30 -13.11 2.64
C ALA A 78 -4.56 -13.35 3.50
N LEU A 79 -4.82 -12.48 4.49
CA LEU A 79 -6.03 -12.54 5.34
C LEU A 79 -7.23 -11.77 4.75
N LEU A 80 -7.02 -10.97 3.70
CA LEU A 80 -8.05 -10.15 3.04
C LEU A 80 -8.76 -10.93 1.93
#